data_AF-A0A8R1IBU8-F1
#
_entry.id   AF-A0A8R1IBU8-F1
#
_cell.length_a   1.000
_cell.length_b   1.000
_cell.length_c   1.000
_cell.angle_alpha   90.00
_cell.angle_beta   90.00
_cell.angle_gamma   90.00
#
_symmetry.space_group_name_H-M   'P 1'
#
loop_
_entity.id
_entity.type
_entity.pdbx_description
1 polymer ?
#
loop_
_entity_poly.entity_id
_entity_poly.type
_entity_poly.pdbx_seq_one_letter_code
_entity_poly.pdbx_strand_id
1 'polypeptide(L)'
;VYIYRVLKQVHPDTGVSSKAMSIMNSFVNDVFERIAAEASRLAHYNKRSTISSREIQTAVRLILPGELAKHAVSEGTKAVTKYTSSKSQSTKNLCGILVCHVYHHGKQLNMIQDLKDATKAEWDPITEAELKTLVIHMPNRVIEVIQKLGGDTKY
;
A
#
# COMPACT_ATOMS: atom_id res chain seq x y z
N VAL A 1 2.00 -22.02 2.61
CA VAL A 1 1.04 -21.17 3.36
C VAL A 1 0.10 -20.38 2.44
N TYR A 2 0.59 -19.56 1.51
CA TYR A 2 -0.26 -18.72 0.65
C TYR A 2 -1.23 -19.52 -0.25
N ILE A 3 -0.77 -20.61 -0.87
CA ILE A 3 -1.58 -21.49 -1.72
C ILE A 3 -2.79 -22.04 -0.94
N TYR A 4 -2.60 -22.44 0.32
CA TYR A 4 -3.68 -22.92 1.18
C TYR A 4 -4.71 -21.84 1.51
N ARG A 5 -4.26 -20.59 1.74
CA ARG A 5 -5.16 -19.45 1.98
C ARG A 5 -6.03 -19.17 0.75
N VAL A 6 -5.45 -19.21 -0.44
CA VAL A 6 -6.19 -19.04 -1.70
C VAL A 6 -7.16 -20.20 -1.91
N LEU A 7 -6.74 -21.45 -1.64
CA LEU A 7 -7.63 -22.61 -1.73
C LEU A 7 -8.88 -22.43 -0.86
N LYS A 8 -8.72 -21.99 0.40
CA LYS A 8 -9.85 -21.79 1.31
C LYS A 8 -10.75 -20.60 0.94
N GLN A 9 -10.27 -19.65 0.15
CA GLN A 9 -11.10 -18.58 -0.39
C GLN A 9 -12.01 -19.07 -1.53
N VAL A 10 -11.55 -20.05 -2.31
CA VAL A 10 -12.31 -20.58 -3.46
C VAL A 10 -13.16 -21.79 -3.07
N HIS A 11 -12.63 -22.68 -2.22
CA HIS A 11 -13.29 -23.90 -1.75
C HIS A 11 -13.02 -24.13 -0.25
N PRO A 12 -13.87 -23.60 0.65
CA PRO A 12 -13.69 -23.69 2.10
C PRO A 12 -13.60 -25.11 2.65
N ASP A 13 -14.36 -26.04 2.08
CA ASP A 13 -14.50 -27.42 2.60
C ASP A 13 -13.50 -28.40 1.98
N THR A 14 -12.73 -27.97 0.98
CA THR A 14 -11.79 -28.85 0.26
C THR A 14 -10.41 -28.85 0.92
N GLY A 15 -9.84 -30.05 1.06
CA GLY A 15 -8.45 -30.27 1.47
C GLY A 15 -7.53 -30.48 0.27
N VAL A 16 -6.22 -30.32 0.47
CA VAL A 16 -5.20 -30.61 -0.55
C VAL A 16 -4.11 -31.46 0.06
N SER A 17 -3.66 -32.49 -0.67
CA SER A 17 -2.60 -33.38 -0.20
C SER A 17 -1.23 -32.67 -0.21
N SER A 18 -0.29 -33.18 0.57
CA SER A 18 1.09 -32.67 0.61
C SER A 18 1.78 -32.75 -0.76
N LYS A 19 1.54 -33.84 -1.51
CA LYS A 19 2.06 -34.02 -2.88
C LYS A 19 1.48 -32.99 -3.84
N ALA A 20 0.17 -32.76 -3.81
CA ALA A 20 -0.47 -31.73 -4.64
C ALA A 20 0.02 -30.33 -4.27
N MET A 21 0.23 -30.05 -2.97
CA MET A 21 0.80 -28.79 -2.51
C MET A 21 2.22 -28.57 -3.07
N SER A 22 3.06 -29.61 -3.09
CA SER A 22 4.41 -29.53 -3.67
C SER A 22 4.37 -29.21 -5.17
N ILE A 23 3.48 -29.86 -5.93
CA ILE A 23 3.28 -29.59 -7.36
C ILE A 23 2.86 -28.13 -7.58
N MET A 24 1.89 -27.64 -6.81
CA MET A 24 1.42 -26.24 -6.89
C MET A 24 2.53 -25.24 -6.56
N ASN A 25 3.39 -25.55 -5.58
CA ASN A 25 4.53 -24.70 -5.24
C ASN A 25 5.55 -24.63 -6.39
N SER A 26 5.88 -25.77 -6.99
CA SER A 26 6.75 -25.81 -8.16
C SER A 26 6.14 -25.05 -9.36
N PHE A 27 4.84 -25.18 -9.58
CA PHE A 27 4.14 -24.42 -10.62
C PHE A 27 4.26 -22.90 -10.40
N VAL A 28 4.04 -22.41 -9.19
CA VAL A 28 4.18 -20.98 -8.87
C VAL A 28 5.61 -20.49 -9.12
N ASN A 29 6.61 -21.29 -8.72
CA ASN A 29 8.02 -20.93 -8.95
C ASN A 29 8.37 -20.89 -10.44
N ASP A 30 7.96 -21.88 -11.23
CA ASP A 30 8.20 -21.91 -12.69
C ASP A 30 7.57 -20.69 -13.38
N VAL A 31 6.33 -20.33 -13.03
CA VAL A 31 5.67 -19.13 -13.57
C VAL A 31 6.39 -17.86 -13.15
N PHE A 32 6.82 -17.77 -11.89
CA PHE A 32 7.56 -16.62 -11.37
C PHE A 32 8.88 -16.42 -12.11
N GLU A 33 9.67 -17.48 -12.27
CA GLU A 33 10.97 -17.43 -12.97
C GLU A 33 10.80 -16.99 -14.42
N ARG A 34 9.80 -17.53 -15.13
CA ARG A 34 9.49 -17.13 -16.51
C ARG A 34 9.14 -15.66 -16.64
N ILE A 35 8.27 -15.14 -15.75
CA ILE A 35 7.88 -13.72 -15.77
C ILE A 35 9.07 -12.83 -15.42
N ALA A 36 9.85 -13.19 -14.40
CA ALA A 36 11.01 -12.41 -13.97
C ALA A 36 12.09 -12.35 -15.05
N ALA A 37 12.39 -13.49 -15.70
CA ALA A 37 13.33 -13.56 -16.80
C ALA A 37 12.88 -12.69 -17.97
N GLU A 38 11.61 -12.77 -18.38
CA GLU A 38 11.09 -11.97 -19.49
C GLU A 38 11.04 -10.47 -19.15
N ALA A 39 10.63 -10.11 -17.93
CA ALA A 39 10.64 -8.72 -17.48
C ALA A 39 12.05 -8.13 -17.43
N SER A 40 13.05 -8.93 -17.01
CA SER A 40 14.46 -8.54 -17.04
C SER A 40 14.93 -8.27 -18.48
N ARG A 41 14.63 -9.17 -19.42
CA ARG A 41 14.94 -8.97 -20.85
C ARG A 41 14.31 -7.70 -21.39
N LEU A 42 13.04 -7.42 -21.07
CA LEU A 42 12.34 -6.20 -21.46
C LEU A 42 12.97 -4.94 -20.89
N ALA A 43 13.41 -4.95 -19.63
CA ALA A 43 14.13 -3.83 -19.03
C ALA A 43 15.46 -3.56 -19.76
N HIS A 44 16.21 -4.62 -20.07
CA HIS A 44 17.47 -4.53 -20.82
C HIS A 44 17.27 -4.02 -22.25
N TYR A 45 16.24 -4.48 -22.97
CA TYR A 45 15.92 -3.96 -24.31
C TYR A 45 15.60 -2.46 -24.29
N ASN A 46 14.91 -2.01 -23.25
CA ASN A 46 14.57 -0.59 -23.06
C ASN A 46 15.71 0.22 -22.41
N LYS A 47 16.90 -0.36 -22.22
CA LYS A 47 18.07 0.27 -21.58
C LYS A 47 17.76 0.83 -20.18
N ARG A 48 16.86 0.17 -19.44
CA ARG A 48 16.51 0.50 -18.05
C ARG A 48 17.21 -0.46 -17.11
N SER A 49 17.73 0.06 -16.00
CA SER A 49 18.27 -0.74 -14.89
C SER A 49 17.21 -1.17 -13.88
N THR A 50 16.00 -0.63 -13.99
CA THR A 50 14.88 -0.88 -13.06
C THR A 50 13.76 -1.61 -13.77
N ILE A 51 13.34 -2.75 -13.21
CA ILE A 51 12.13 -3.46 -13.64
C ILE A 51 10.93 -2.78 -12.97
N SER A 52 10.04 -2.18 -13.76
CA SER A 52 8.82 -1.54 -13.25
C SER A 52 7.60 -2.47 -13.44
N SER A 53 6.45 -2.04 -12.93
CA SER A 53 5.17 -2.73 -13.15
C SER A 53 4.82 -2.86 -14.65
N ARG A 54 5.37 -1.98 -15.51
CA ARG A 54 5.18 -2.04 -16.97
C ARG A 54 5.88 -3.25 -17.59
N GLU A 55 7.13 -3.52 -17.22
CA GLU A 55 7.88 -4.68 -17.71
C GLU A 55 7.21 -5.97 -17.23
N ILE A 56 6.77 -6.02 -15.97
CA ILE A 56 6.01 -7.17 -15.44
C ILE A 56 4.70 -7.37 -16.19
N GLN A 57 3.91 -6.31 -16.41
CA GLN A 57 2.65 -6.38 -17.15
C GLN A 57 2.85 -6.88 -18.59
N THR A 58 3.92 -6.45 -19.25
CA THR A 58 4.25 -6.87 -20.61
C THR A 58 4.71 -8.33 -20.64
N ALA A 59 5.58 -8.72 -19.70
CA ALA A 59 6.01 -10.10 -19.53
C ALA A 59 4.83 -11.06 -19.30
N VAL A 60 3.87 -10.67 -18.44
CA VAL A 60 2.65 -11.46 -18.20
C VAL A 60 1.85 -11.68 -19.50
N ARG A 61 1.76 -10.68 -20.37
CA ARG A 61 1.07 -10.80 -21.66
C ARG A 61 1.81 -11.69 -22.66
N LEU A 62 3.13 -11.79 -22.55
CA LEU A 62 3.95 -12.65 -23.42
C LEU A 62 3.94 -14.11 -22.94
N ILE A 63 3.93 -14.34 -21.63
CA ILE A 63 4.01 -15.68 -21.04
C ILE A 63 2.64 -16.37 -20.98
N LEU A 64 1.56 -15.64 -20.69
CA LEU A 64 0.23 -16.23 -20.50
C LEU A 64 -0.60 -16.18 -21.79
N PRO A 65 -1.38 -17.23 -22.11
CA PRO A 65 -2.21 -17.26 -23.30
C PRO A 65 -3.54 -16.49 -23.13
N GLY A 66 -3.99 -15.82 -24.20
CA GLY A 66 -5.37 -15.39 -24.42
C GLY A 66 -6.06 -14.72 -23.22
N GLU A 67 -7.19 -15.30 -22.78
CA GLU A 67 -8.01 -14.77 -21.69
C GLU A 67 -7.29 -14.79 -20.33
N LEU A 68 -6.34 -15.70 -20.11
CA LEU A 68 -5.60 -15.76 -18.84
C LEU A 68 -4.72 -14.52 -18.67
N ALA A 69 -4.06 -14.07 -19.75
CA ALA A 69 -3.29 -12.82 -19.73
C ALA A 69 -4.17 -11.61 -19.41
N LYS A 70 -5.39 -11.54 -19.96
CA LYS A 70 -6.32 -10.43 -19.71
C LYS A 70 -6.71 -10.35 -18.24
N HIS A 71 -7.11 -11.46 -17.64
CA HIS A 71 -7.46 -11.51 -16.22
C HIS A 71 -6.27 -11.22 -15.31
N ALA A 72 -5.09 -11.81 -15.60
CA ALA A 72 -3.88 -11.58 -14.82
C ALA A 72 -3.46 -10.10 -14.83
N VAL A 73 -3.54 -9.43 -15.98
CA VAL A 73 -3.25 -8.00 -16.08
C VAL A 73 -4.28 -7.17 -15.30
N SER A 74 -5.57 -7.49 -15.40
CA SER A 74 -6.63 -6.80 -14.65
C SER A 74 -6.40 -6.89 -13.13
N GLU A 75 -6.15 -8.09 -12.61
CA GLU A 75 -5.87 -8.30 -11.19
C GLU A 75 -4.55 -7.60 -10.76
N GLY A 76 -3.53 -7.63 -11.60
CA GLY A 76 -2.27 -6.91 -11.37
C GLY A 76 -2.47 -5.39 -11.26
N THR A 77 -3.20 -4.79 -12.20
CA THR A 77 -3.50 -3.34 -12.16
C THR A 77 -4.33 -2.99 -10.93
N LYS A 78 -5.33 -3.78 -10.59
CA LYS A 78 -6.16 -3.59 -9.38
C LYS A 78 -5.33 -3.62 -8.11
N ALA A 79 -4.39 -4.57 -7.99
CA ALA A 79 -3.49 -4.67 -6.86
C ALA A 79 -2.55 -3.44 -6.73
N VAL A 80 -1.98 -2.97 -7.84
CA VAL A 80 -1.12 -1.76 -7.85
C VAL A 80 -1.92 -0.53 -7.43
N THR A 81 -3.13 -0.34 -7.97
CA THR A 81 -3.99 0.79 -7.60
C THR A 81 -4.32 0.77 -6.10
N LYS A 82 -4.74 -0.39 -5.57
CA LYS A 82 -5.05 -0.56 -4.15
C LYS A 82 -3.83 -0.25 -3.26
N TYR A 83 -2.65 -0.71 -3.66
CA TYR A 83 -1.41 -0.43 -2.93
C TYR A 83 -1.11 1.07 -2.91
N THR A 84 -1.14 1.73 -4.06
CA THR A 84 -0.90 3.18 -4.16
C THR A 84 -1.88 3.98 -3.30
N SER A 85 -3.19 3.65 -3.33
CA SER A 85 -4.21 4.30 -2.50
C SER A 85 -3.98 4.14 -1.00
N SER A 86 -3.58 2.93 -0.55
CA SER A 86 -3.26 2.69 0.87
C SER A 86 -2.04 3.47 1.36
N LYS A 87 -1.02 3.62 0.50
CA LYS A 87 0.19 4.38 0.83
C LYS A 87 -0.11 5.87 1.02
N SER A 88 -0.99 6.44 0.19
CA SER A 88 -1.44 7.82 0.33
C SER A 88 -2.23 8.10 1.62
N GLN A 89 -2.89 7.08 2.19
CA GLN A 89 -3.61 7.20 3.47
C GLN A 89 -2.64 7.16 4.66
N SER A 90 -1.58 6.35 4.61
CA SER A 90 -0.56 6.31 5.68
C SER A 90 0.32 7.56 5.74
N THR A 91 0.45 8.31 4.65
CA THR A 91 1.21 9.58 4.61
C THR A 91 0.36 10.82 4.88
N LYS A 92 -0.97 10.73 4.83
CA LYS A 92 -1.88 11.81 5.22
C LYS A 92 -2.25 11.70 6.71
N ASN A 93 -1.25 11.77 7.57
CA ASN A 93 -1.50 12.09 8.97
C ASN A 93 -1.75 13.60 9.10
N LEU A 94 -2.36 14.04 10.21
CA LEU A 94 -2.61 15.46 10.51
C LEU A 94 -1.32 16.30 10.35
N CYS A 95 -0.18 15.74 10.75
CA CYS A 95 1.14 16.35 10.54
C CYS A 95 1.49 16.55 9.07
N GLY A 96 1.13 15.63 8.16
CA GLY A 96 1.36 15.76 6.73
C GLY A 96 0.49 16.85 6.10
N ILE A 97 -0.76 17.00 6.55
CA ILE A 97 -1.65 18.08 6.11
C ILE A 97 -1.12 19.43 6.62
N LEU A 98 -0.79 19.52 7.92
CA LEU A 98 -0.23 20.73 8.53
C LEU A 98 1.11 21.13 7.91
N VAL A 99 2.04 20.18 7.71
CA VAL A 99 3.35 20.45 7.11
C VAL A 99 3.23 20.81 5.64
N CYS A 100 2.37 20.13 4.87
CA CYS A 100 2.18 20.52 3.47
C CYS A 100 1.59 21.93 3.33
N HIS A 101 0.69 22.38 4.21
CA HIS A 101 0.05 23.69 4.09
C HIS A 101 0.86 24.84 4.73
N VAL A 102 1.46 24.63 5.91
CA VAL A 102 2.31 25.65 6.56
C VAL A 102 3.53 25.98 5.70
N TYR A 103 4.02 25.03 4.90
CA TYR A 103 5.18 25.22 4.02
C TYR A 103 4.82 25.46 2.55
N HIS A 104 3.56 25.35 2.12
CA HIS A 104 3.18 25.54 0.71
C HIS A 104 3.45 26.96 0.20
N HIS A 105 3.49 27.95 1.10
CA HIS A 105 3.62 29.36 0.71
C HIS A 105 5.05 29.91 0.69
N GLY A 106 6.09 29.11 0.92
CA GLY A 106 7.48 29.55 0.80
C GLY A 106 7.86 30.77 1.64
N LYS A 107 7.01 31.20 2.57
CA LYS A 107 7.27 32.31 3.49
C LYS A 107 8.05 31.75 4.67
N GLN A 108 9.29 32.22 4.83
CA GLN A 108 10.01 32.08 6.09
C GLN A 108 9.25 32.88 7.15
N LEU A 109 8.48 32.20 8.00
CA LEU A 109 7.78 32.81 9.13
C LEU A 109 8.83 33.07 10.22
N ASN A 110 9.24 34.33 10.35
CA ASN A 110 10.32 34.75 11.25
C ASN A 110 9.83 35.01 12.69
N MET A 111 8.53 34.88 12.97
CA MET A 111 7.94 35.14 14.29
C MET A 111 6.99 34.02 14.72
N ILE A 112 7.10 33.59 15.99
CA ILE A 112 6.27 32.53 16.58
C ILE A 112 4.77 32.86 16.50
N GLN A 113 4.42 34.15 16.46
CA GLN A 113 3.02 34.60 16.40
C GLN A 113 2.37 34.30 15.05
N ASP A 114 3.07 34.52 13.94
CA ASP A 114 2.55 34.24 12.59
C ASP A 114 2.29 32.74 12.39
N LEU A 115 3.14 31.90 12.98
CA LEU A 115 2.94 30.45 12.98
C LEU A 115 1.69 30.06 13.77
N LYS A 116 1.44 30.68 14.93
CA LYS A 116 0.24 30.43 15.74
C LYS A 116 -1.03 30.86 15.02
N ASP A 117 -1.01 32.01 14.37
CA ASP A 117 -2.16 32.55 13.67
C ASP A 117 -2.50 31.72 12.41
N ALA A 118 -1.49 31.30 11.66
CA ALA A 118 -1.66 30.37 10.53
C ALA A 118 -2.17 28.98 10.97
N THR A 119 -1.64 28.46 12.09
CA THR A 119 -2.09 27.17 12.64
C THR A 119 -3.54 27.26 13.12
N LYS A 120 -3.95 28.40 13.68
CA LYS A 120 -5.31 28.61 14.21
C LYS A 120 -6.34 28.81 13.10
N ALA A 121 -6.00 29.60 12.06
CA ALA A 121 -6.86 29.82 10.90
C ALA A 121 -7.21 28.51 10.15
N GLU A 122 -6.28 27.56 10.15
CA GLU A 122 -6.47 26.23 9.54
C GLU A 122 -7.15 25.22 10.48
N TRP A 123 -7.12 25.45 11.79
CA TRP A 123 -7.79 24.61 12.79
C TRP A 123 -9.30 24.88 12.85
N ASP A 124 -9.71 26.14 12.70
CA ASP A 124 -11.11 26.57 12.77
C ASP A 124 -12.07 25.90 11.75
N PRO A 125 -11.69 25.60 10.49
CA PRO A 125 -12.56 24.89 9.55
C PRO A 125 -12.59 23.36 9.72
N ILE A 126 -11.68 22.76 10.49
CA ILE A 126 -11.66 21.30 10.70
C ILE A 126 -12.85 20.92 11.57
N THR A 127 -13.84 20.25 10.96
CA THR A 127 -15.07 19.90 11.67
C THR A 127 -14.84 18.65 12.54
N GLU A 128 -15.56 18.56 13.68
CA GLU A 128 -15.45 17.43 14.62
C GLU A 128 -15.64 16.05 13.94
N ALA A 129 -16.45 15.99 12.87
CA ALA A 129 -16.66 14.79 12.07
C ALA A 129 -15.39 14.35 11.31
N GLU A 130 -14.64 15.30 10.74
CA GLU A 130 -13.39 15.02 10.03
C GLU A 130 -12.29 14.57 10.98
N LEU A 131 -12.22 15.19 12.16
CA LEU A 131 -11.36 14.77 13.27
C LEU A 131 -11.68 13.33 13.72
N LYS A 132 -12.96 12.99 13.88
CA LYS A 132 -13.40 11.63 14.24
C LYS A 132 -13.01 10.60 13.18
N THR A 133 -13.23 10.90 11.90
CA THR A 133 -12.80 10.04 10.78
C THR A 133 -11.28 9.87 10.75
N LEU A 134 -10.52 10.95 10.99
CA LEU A 134 -9.06 10.92 11.05
C LEU A 134 -8.54 10.07 12.22
N VAL A 135 -9.17 10.17 13.39
CA VAL A 135 -8.84 9.39 14.59
C VAL A 135 -9.16 7.91 14.40
N ILE A 136 -10.29 7.58 13.77
CA ILE A 136 -10.68 6.19 13.47
C ILE A 136 -9.72 5.54 12.46
N HIS A 137 -9.14 6.32 11.55
CA HIS A 137 -8.17 5.85 10.56
C HIS A 137 -6.71 5.95 11.01
N MET A 138 -6.42 6.53 12.18
CA MET A 138 -5.09 6.44 12.78
C MET A 138 -4.88 5.03 13.31
N PRO A 139 -3.77 4.34 12.95
CA PRO A 139 -3.50 3.01 13.48
C PRO A 139 -3.43 3.10 15.01
N ASN A 140 -4.18 2.22 15.69
CA ASN A 140 -4.47 2.10 17.12
C ASN A 140 -3.26 2.17 18.09
N ARG A 141 -2.07 2.48 17.61
CA ARG A 141 -0.83 2.64 18.37
C ARG A 141 -0.93 3.69 19.48
N VAL A 142 -1.68 4.78 19.29
CA VAL A 142 -1.86 5.79 20.36
C VAL A 142 -2.77 5.26 21.47
N ILE A 143 -3.86 4.55 21.12
CA ILE A 143 -4.73 3.89 22.11
C ILE A 143 -3.98 2.74 22.80
N GLU A 144 -3.19 1.96 22.07
CA GLU A 144 -2.33 0.91 22.63
C GLU A 144 -1.25 1.46 23.55
N VAL A 145 -0.67 2.63 23.23
CA VAL A 145 0.33 3.30 24.07
C VAL A 145 -0.32 3.92 25.31
N ILE A 146 -1.50 4.52 25.18
CA ILE A 146 -2.27 5.04 26.33
C ILE A 146 -2.75 3.88 27.22
N GLN A 147 -3.18 2.75 26.66
CA GLN A 147 -3.52 1.56 27.45
C GLN A 147 -2.29 0.87 28.06
N LYS A 148 -1.12 0.94 27.42
CA LYS A 148 0.14 0.39 27.98
C LYS A 148 0.84 1.28 29.00
N LEU A 149 0.70 2.60 28.88
CA LEU A 149 1.45 3.58 29.70
C LEU A 149 0.55 4.48 30.57
N GLY A 150 -0.77 4.42 30.40
CA GLY A 150 -1.76 5.23 31.13
C GLY A 150 -2.11 4.66 32.50
N GLY A 151 -1.12 4.58 33.38
CA GLY A 151 -1.39 4.81 34.79
C GLY A 151 -1.46 6.32 35.05
N ASP A 152 -2.39 6.78 35.87
CA ASP A 152 -2.54 8.19 36.22
C ASP A 152 -1.21 8.79 36.71
N THR A 153 -0.63 9.70 35.94
CA THR A 153 0.40 10.60 36.44
C THR A 153 -0.25 11.58 37.40
N LYS A 154 -0.07 11.33 38.71
CA LYS A 154 -0.38 12.30 39.76
C LYS A 154 0.56 13.50 39.62
N TYR A 155 -0.02 14.69 39.55
CA TYR A 155 0.70 15.97 39.64
C TYR A 155 1.38 16.13 41.01
#